data_AF-N9SNV4-F1
#
_entry.id   AF-N9SNV4-F1
#
_cell.length_a   1.000
_cell.length_b   1.000
_cell.length_c   1.000
_cell.angle_alpha   90.00
_cell.angle_beta   90.00
_cell.angle_gamma   90.00
#
_symmetry.space_group_name_H-M   'P 1'
#
loop_
_entity.id
_entity.type
_entity.pdbx_description
1 polymer ?
#
loop_
_entity_poly.entity_id
_entity_poly.type
_entity_poly.pdbx_seq_one_letter_code
_entity_poly.pdbx_strand_id
1 'polypeptide(L)'
;MNLYPEGIDCIWIAMDQNGALAAFVTAGVAPIPTIVLNSSLLELENIEQIVIEQFPVIGEANLKVDLPRPDDFIAISKRGLFVYDWDDNEQQYVLISIPTYLKNYADLARNLKIYIQTLALNSYDFSKSNKINVYKDLICNIAD
;
A
#
# COMPACT_ATOMS: atom_id res chain seq x y z
N MET A 1 -2.92 13.65 17.34
CA MET A 1 -2.34 13.44 16.01
C MET A 1 -1.07 12.66 16.24
N ASN A 2 -0.92 11.49 15.62
CA ASN A 2 0.31 10.70 15.77
C ASN A 2 1.47 11.41 15.07
N LEU A 3 2.67 11.30 15.65
CA LEU A 3 3.90 11.77 15.03
C LEU A 3 4.19 10.93 13.77
N TYR A 4 4.85 11.55 12.79
CA TYR A 4 5.30 10.83 11.61
C TYR A 4 6.40 9.82 12.02
N PRO A 5 6.35 8.56 11.52
CA PRO A 5 7.30 7.51 11.91
C PRO A 5 8.61 7.62 11.09
N GLU A 6 9.35 8.71 11.29
CA GLU A 6 10.57 8.99 10.54
C GLU A 6 11.61 7.87 10.67
N GLY A 7 12.13 7.40 9.54
CA GLY A 7 13.14 6.36 9.46
C GLY A 7 12.63 4.94 9.70
N ILE A 8 11.32 4.77 9.91
CA ILE A 8 10.68 3.46 10.09
C ILE A 8 9.95 3.09 8.81
N ASP A 9 10.35 1.98 8.19
CA ASP A 9 9.65 1.46 7.04
C ASP A 9 8.26 0.94 7.46
N CYS A 10 7.23 1.49 6.85
CA CYS A 10 5.84 1.27 7.19
C CYS A 10 5.07 0.88 5.93
N ILE A 11 3.94 0.20 6.12
CA ILE A 11 3.06 -0.18 5.02
C ILE A 11 1.66 0.36 5.27
N TRP A 12 1.05 0.93 4.25
CA TRP A 12 -0.37 1.24 4.24
C TRP A 12 -1.03 0.72 2.96
N ILE A 13 -2.34 0.58 2.97
CA ILE A 13 -3.10 0.00 1.85
C ILE A 13 -4.16 0.96 1.34
N ALA A 14 -4.39 0.93 0.03
CA ALA A 14 -5.37 1.75 -0.66
C ALA A 14 -6.11 0.94 -1.71
N MET A 15 -7.17 1.54 -2.27
CA MET A 15 -7.95 0.95 -3.35
C MET A 15 -8.01 1.91 -4.54
N ASP A 16 -7.91 1.39 -5.77
CA ASP A 16 -8.08 2.19 -6.98
C ASP A 16 -9.54 2.33 -7.41
N GLN A 17 -9.77 3.02 -8.54
CA GLN A 17 -11.11 3.23 -9.09
C GLN A 17 -11.85 1.94 -9.48
N ASN A 18 -11.12 0.84 -9.69
CA ASN A 18 -11.67 -0.45 -10.12
C ASN A 18 -11.87 -1.41 -8.94
N GLY A 19 -11.55 -0.98 -7.71
CA GLY A 19 -11.63 -1.83 -6.53
C GLY A 19 -10.40 -2.73 -6.31
N ALA A 20 -9.33 -2.54 -7.09
CA ALA A 20 -8.08 -3.26 -6.90
C ALA A 20 -7.32 -2.67 -5.70
N LEU A 21 -6.66 -3.53 -4.93
CA LEU A 21 -5.93 -3.14 -3.73
C LEU A 21 -4.44 -2.99 -4.01
N ALA A 22 -3.81 -2.01 -3.38
CA ALA A 22 -2.37 -1.84 -3.38
C ALA A 22 -1.84 -1.64 -1.95
N ALA A 23 -0.61 -2.11 -1.72
CA ALA A 23 0.21 -1.78 -0.58
C ALA A 23 1.29 -0.79 -1.00
N PHE A 24 1.60 0.14 -0.10
CA PHE A 24 2.54 1.24 -0.28
C PHE A 24 3.58 1.15 0.84
N VAL A 25 4.81 0.86 0.46
CA VAL A 25 5.98 0.73 1.36
C VAL A 25 6.69 2.09 1.40
N THR A 26 6.95 2.60 2.60
CA THR A 26 7.31 4.01 2.79
C THR A 26 8.81 4.27 2.71
N ALA A 27 9.65 3.24 2.72
CA ALA A 27 11.10 3.39 2.77
C ALA A 27 11.58 4.36 3.88
N GLY A 28 10.81 4.46 4.98
CA GLY A 28 11.11 5.32 6.13
C GLY A 28 10.75 6.81 6.01
N VAL A 29 10.46 7.33 4.81
CA VAL A 29 10.30 8.78 4.58
C VAL A 29 9.14 9.17 3.65
N ALA A 30 8.46 8.20 3.04
CA ALA A 30 7.41 8.49 2.08
C ALA A 30 6.22 9.25 2.68
N PRO A 31 5.49 10.04 1.89
CA PRO A 31 4.23 10.63 2.33
C PRO A 31 3.23 9.55 2.76
N ILE A 32 2.72 9.68 3.97
CA ILE A 32 1.67 8.81 4.53
C ILE A 32 0.39 9.63 4.64
N PRO A 33 -0.77 9.13 4.15
CA PRO A 33 -2.02 9.86 4.29
C PRO A 33 -2.35 10.15 5.75
N THR A 34 -2.79 11.37 6.06
CA THR A 34 -3.06 11.81 7.44
C THR A 34 -4.09 10.91 8.14
N ILE A 35 -5.03 10.35 7.38
CA ILE A 35 -6.03 9.42 7.90
C ILE A 35 -5.46 8.05 8.27
N VAL A 36 -4.36 7.61 7.62
CA VAL A 36 -3.64 6.40 8.01
C VAL A 36 -2.98 6.61 9.36
N LEU A 37 -2.22 7.70 9.51
CA LEU A 37 -1.49 8.02 10.75
C LEU A 37 -2.43 8.18 11.95
N ASN A 38 -3.62 8.72 11.73
CA ASN A 38 -4.58 9.04 12.79
C ASN A 38 -5.76 8.06 12.86
N SER A 39 -5.67 6.91 12.19
CA SER A 39 -6.77 5.95 12.17
C SER A 39 -7.01 5.35 13.54
N SER A 40 -8.28 5.28 13.96
CA SER A 40 -8.70 4.49 15.13
C SER A 40 -9.13 3.07 14.76
N LEU A 41 -9.16 2.74 13.47
CA LEU A 41 -9.59 1.43 12.97
C LEU A 41 -8.43 0.45 12.91
N LEU A 42 -7.26 0.92 12.49
CA LEU A 42 -6.04 0.14 12.30
C LEU A 42 -4.84 1.01 12.65
N GLU A 43 -3.96 0.50 13.49
CA GLU A 43 -2.68 1.14 13.77
C GLU A 43 -1.71 0.82 12.62
N LEU A 44 -0.96 1.84 12.18
CA LEU A 44 -0.04 1.74 11.04
C LEU A 44 0.94 0.55 11.17
N GLU A 45 1.53 0.39 12.36
CA GLU A 45 2.47 -0.69 12.70
C GLU A 45 1.89 -2.10 12.53
N ASN A 46 0.57 -2.25 12.60
CA ASN A 46 -0.11 -3.55 12.50
C ASN A 46 -0.55 -3.90 11.08
N ILE A 47 -0.48 -2.96 10.12
CA ILE A 47 -1.04 -3.17 8.78
C ILE A 47 -0.30 -4.28 8.03
N GLU A 48 1.03 -4.29 8.08
CA GLU A 48 1.83 -5.33 7.44
C GLU A 48 1.47 -6.72 7.99
N GLN A 49 1.47 -6.86 9.32
CA GLN A 49 1.10 -8.12 9.97
C GLN A 49 -0.30 -8.58 9.57
N ILE A 50 -1.28 -7.66 9.51
CA ILE A 50 -2.65 -7.97 9.07
C ILE A 50 -2.66 -8.51 7.64
N VAL A 51 -1.91 -7.88 6.72
CA VAL A 51 -1.80 -8.36 5.34
C VAL A 51 -1.19 -9.76 5.33
N ILE A 52 -0.07 -9.96 6.01
CA ILE A 52 0.66 -11.24 5.99
C ILE A 52 -0.14 -12.39 6.62
N GLU A 53 -0.79 -12.14 7.76
CA GLU A 53 -1.47 -13.19 8.53
C GLU A 53 -2.91 -13.44 8.11
N GLN A 54 -3.65 -12.41 7.72
CA GLN A 54 -5.08 -12.54 7.43
C GLN A 54 -5.37 -12.79 5.94
N PHE A 55 -4.45 -12.43 5.04
CA PHE A 55 -4.69 -12.62 3.62
C PHE A 55 -4.00 -13.92 3.19
N PRO A 56 -4.76 -14.91 2.69
CA PRO A 56 -4.15 -16.12 2.15
C PRO A 56 -3.32 -15.78 0.92
N VAL A 57 -2.27 -16.57 0.68
CA VAL A 57 -1.62 -16.59 -0.63
C VAL A 57 -2.61 -17.15 -1.64
N ILE A 58 -2.90 -16.35 -2.68
CA ILE A 58 -3.88 -16.69 -3.72
C ILE A 58 -3.27 -16.73 -5.12
N GLY A 59 -1.98 -16.44 -5.24
CA GLY A 59 -1.30 -16.38 -6.53
C GLY A 59 0.20 -16.22 -6.43
N GLU A 60 0.78 -15.87 -7.58
CA GLU A 60 2.18 -15.53 -7.73
C GLU A 60 2.38 -14.01 -7.80
N ALA A 61 3.63 -13.59 -7.67
CA ALA A 61 4.05 -12.20 -7.78
C ALA A 61 4.93 -12.02 -9.02
N ASN A 62 4.71 -10.94 -9.76
CA ASN A 62 5.54 -10.55 -10.90
C ASN A 62 6.30 -9.28 -10.54
N LEU A 63 7.58 -9.44 -10.18
CA LEU A 63 8.48 -8.31 -9.95
C LEU A 63 8.70 -7.50 -11.23
N LYS A 64 8.76 -6.18 -11.07
CA LYS A 64 8.99 -5.21 -12.16
C LYS A 64 10.38 -4.60 -12.15
N VAL A 65 11.10 -4.76 -11.05
CA VAL A 65 12.45 -4.27 -10.83
C VAL A 65 13.32 -5.38 -10.27
N ASP A 66 14.63 -5.28 -10.50
CA ASP A 66 15.62 -6.15 -9.89
C ASP A 66 16.09 -5.52 -8.57
N LEU A 67 15.80 -6.19 -7.45
CA LEU A 67 16.10 -5.71 -6.11
C LEU A 67 16.90 -6.78 -5.35
N PRO A 68 17.85 -6.37 -4.50
CA PRO A 68 18.70 -7.32 -3.77
C PRO A 68 17.92 -8.18 -2.77
N ARG A 69 16.77 -7.70 -2.27
CA ARG A 69 15.91 -8.40 -1.30
C ARG A 69 14.43 -8.09 -1.57
N PRO A 70 13.78 -8.79 -2.51
CA PRO A 70 12.41 -8.50 -2.89
C PRO A 70 11.36 -9.30 -2.09
N ASP A 71 11.78 -10.08 -1.09
CA ASP A 71 10.95 -11.12 -0.45
C ASP A 71 9.65 -10.55 0.15
N ASP A 72 9.71 -9.38 0.80
CA ASP A 72 8.56 -8.75 1.42
C ASP A 72 7.56 -8.24 0.38
N PHE A 73 8.05 -7.61 -0.70
CA PHE A 73 7.21 -7.20 -1.83
C PHE A 73 6.54 -8.40 -2.52
N ILE A 74 7.27 -9.52 -2.67
CA ILE A 74 6.72 -10.76 -3.19
C ILE A 74 5.63 -11.30 -2.26
N ALA A 75 5.89 -11.36 -0.95
CA ALA A 75 4.98 -11.93 0.03
C ALA A 75 3.64 -11.17 0.06
N ILE A 76 3.67 -9.84 -0.02
CA ILE A 76 2.47 -9.01 -0.11
C ILE A 76 1.76 -9.22 -1.44
N SER A 77 2.51 -9.24 -2.55
CA SER A 77 1.89 -9.35 -3.87
C SER A 77 1.23 -10.71 -4.12
N LYS A 78 1.81 -11.81 -3.60
CA LYS A 78 1.19 -13.15 -3.65
C LYS A 78 -0.18 -13.24 -2.96
N ARG A 79 -0.53 -12.26 -2.12
CA ARG A 79 -1.82 -12.13 -1.43
C ARG A 79 -2.83 -11.27 -2.19
N GLY A 80 -2.45 -10.82 -3.38
CA GLY A 80 -3.32 -10.19 -4.36
C GLY A 80 -3.36 -8.67 -4.33
N LEU A 81 -2.30 -8.04 -3.82
CA LEU A 81 -2.13 -6.59 -3.84
C LEU A 81 -1.05 -6.21 -4.86
N PHE A 82 -1.27 -5.09 -5.55
CA PHE A 82 -0.17 -4.37 -6.18
C PHE A 82 0.76 -3.84 -5.09
N VAL A 83 2.05 -3.78 -5.36
CA VAL A 83 3.02 -3.31 -4.37
C VAL A 83 3.84 -2.18 -4.96
N TYR A 84 3.75 -1.02 -4.30
CA TYR A 84 4.54 0.14 -4.63
C TYR A 84 5.50 0.45 -3.50
N ASP A 85 6.68 0.93 -3.86
CA ASP A 85 7.70 1.39 -2.94
C ASP A 85 8.04 2.85 -3.24
N TRP A 86 8.49 3.58 -2.23
CA TRP A 86 8.80 4.99 -2.39
C TRP A 86 10.14 5.21 -3.07
N ASP A 87 10.16 6.05 -4.11
CA ASP A 87 11.39 6.49 -4.76
C ASP A 87 11.66 7.95 -4.40
N ASP A 88 12.70 8.18 -3.59
CA ASP A 88 13.14 9.51 -3.18
C ASP A 88 13.56 10.41 -4.35
N ASN A 89 14.04 9.86 -5.45
CA ASN A 89 14.46 10.67 -6.60
C ASN A 89 13.26 11.18 -7.38
N GLU A 90 12.24 10.34 -7.50
CA GLU A 90 11.02 10.67 -8.24
C GLU A 90 9.95 11.33 -7.38
N GLN A 91 10.09 11.24 -6.06
CA GLN A 91 9.10 11.71 -5.07
C GLN A 91 7.71 11.11 -5.35
N GLN A 92 7.69 9.83 -5.69
CA GLN A 92 6.48 9.06 -6.01
C GLN A 92 6.62 7.62 -5.55
N TYR A 93 5.47 6.96 -5.33
CA TYR A 93 5.45 5.52 -5.15
C TYR A 93 5.54 4.83 -6.51
N VAL A 94 6.54 3.98 -6.71
CA VAL A 94 6.84 3.27 -7.96
C VAL A 94 6.46 1.79 -7.82
N LEU A 95 5.86 1.24 -8.87
CA LEU A 95 5.38 -0.14 -8.88
C LEU A 95 6.54 -1.14 -8.86
N ILE A 96 6.59 -1.97 -7.82
CA ILE A 96 7.63 -2.99 -7.62
C ILE A 96 7.13 -4.37 -8.01
N SER A 97 5.88 -4.70 -7.67
CA SER A 97 5.35 -6.05 -7.85
C SER A 97 3.87 -6.05 -8.23
N ILE A 98 3.51 -6.91 -9.19
CA ILE A 98 2.13 -7.11 -9.66
C ILE A 98 1.65 -8.51 -9.27
N PRO A 99 0.46 -8.64 -8.66
CA PRO A 99 -0.14 -9.93 -8.33
C PRO A 99 -0.69 -10.62 -9.58
N THR A 100 -0.64 -11.96 -9.66
CA THR A 100 -1.34 -12.70 -10.72
C THR A 100 -2.86 -12.79 -10.51
N TYR A 101 -3.30 -12.69 -9.26
CA TYR A 101 -4.72 -12.71 -8.87
C TYR A 101 -5.01 -11.57 -7.92
N LEU A 102 -6.11 -10.83 -8.13
CA LEU A 102 -6.45 -9.69 -7.29
C LEU A 102 -7.23 -10.13 -6.06
N LYS A 103 -6.85 -9.60 -4.89
CA LYS A 103 -7.65 -9.72 -3.68
C LYS A 103 -8.94 -8.94 -3.86
N ASN A 104 -10.07 -9.62 -3.74
CA ASN A 104 -11.35 -8.97 -3.84
C ASN A 104 -11.66 -8.17 -2.56
N TYR A 105 -11.90 -6.87 -2.71
CA TYR A 105 -12.34 -5.98 -1.63
C TYR A 105 -13.58 -6.54 -0.88
N ALA A 106 -14.48 -7.22 -1.59
CA ALA A 106 -15.69 -7.82 -1.01
C ALA A 106 -15.39 -8.93 0.01
N ASP A 107 -14.19 -9.53 0.00
CA ASP A 107 -13.80 -10.61 0.90
C ASP A 107 -13.08 -10.12 2.16
N LEU A 108 -12.90 -8.80 2.30
CA LEU A 108 -12.21 -8.22 3.44
C LEU A 108 -13.10 -8.16 4.69
N ALA A 109 -12.45 -8.24 5.85
CA ALA A 109 -13.09 -7.99 7.14
C ALA A 109 -13.70 -6.57 7.20
N ARG A 110 -14.79 -6.41 7.96
CA ARG A 110 -15.57 -5.17 7.99
C ARG A 110 -14.74 -3.92 8.34
N ASN A 111 -13.87 -4.01 9.36
CA ASN A 111 -13.07 -2.86 9.78
C ASN A 111 -12.08 -2.43 8.68
N LEU A 112 -11.48 -3.42 8.01
CA LEU A 112 -10.57 -3.19 6.90
C LEU A 112 -11.28 -2.58 5.69
N LYS A 113 -12.51 -3.00 5.41
CA LYS A 113 -13.36 -2.39 4.38
C LYS A 113 -13.61 -0.91 4.63
N ILE A 114 -13.96 -0.55 5.86
CA ILE A 114 -14.21 0.85 6.25
C ILE A 114 -12.92 1.65 6.16
N TYR A 115 -11.81 1.10 6.66
CA TYR A 115 -10.50 1.72 6.55
C TYR A 115 -10.12 2.02 5.08
N ILE A 116 -10.17 1.01 4.20
CA ILE A 116 -9.79 1.14 2.78
C ILE A 116 -10.74 2.08 2.02
N GLN A 117 -12.03 2.13 2.36
CA GLN A 117 -12.99 3.05 1.74
C GLN A 117 -12.59 4.52 1.90
N THR A 118 -11.89 4.85 2.99
CA THR A 118 -11.38 6.21 3.22
C THR A 118 -10.07 6.50 2.48
N LEU A 119 -9.49 5.50 1.82
CA LEU A 119 -8.21 5.51 1.12
C LEU A 119 -8.38 5.09 -0.34
N ALA A 120 -9.38 5.66 -1.01
CA ALA A 120 -9.64 5.41 -2.42
C ALA A 120 -8.86 6.39 -3.31
N LEU A 121 -7.96 5.86 -4.13
CA LEU A 121 -7.17 6.57 -5.14
C LEU A 121 -7.92 6.57 -6.48
N ASN A 122 -9.02 7.31 -6.53
CA ASN A 122 -9.98 7.30 -7.65
C ASN A 122 -9.39 7.82 -8.97
N SER A 123 -8.24 8.49 -8.95
CA SER A 123 -7.56 8.96 -10.15
C SER A 123 -6.72 7.88 -10.85
N TYR A 124 -6.64 6.67 -10.30
CA TYR A 124 -5.71 5.63 -10.73
C TYR A 124 -6.41 4.33 -11.12
N ASP A 125 -5.76 3.60 -12.01
CA ASP A 125 -5.97 2.18 -12.31
C ASP A 125 -4.63 1.49 -12.06
N PHE A 126 -4.51 0.71 -10.99
CA PHE A 126 -3.23 0.13 -10.59
C PHE A 126 -2.67 -0.84 -11.63
N SER A 127 -3.52 -1.44 -12.47
CA SER A 127 -3.07 -2.31 -13.56
C SER A 127 -2.35 -1.56 -14.68
N LYS A 128 -2.51 -0.23 -14.74
CA LYS A 128 -1.94 0.65 -15.77
C LYS A 128 -1.01 1.73 -15.21
N SER A 129 -0.85 1.79 -13.88
CA SER A 129 -0.12 2.86 -13.21
C SER A 129 1.19 2.30 -12.66
N ASN A 130 2.31 2.69 -13.26
CA ASN A 130 3.62 2.31 -12.73
C ASN A 130 4.10 3.27 -11.62
N LYS A 131 3.42 4.41 -11.45
CA LYS A 131 3.76 5.45 -10.48
C LYS A 131 2.50 6.05 -9.90
N ILE A 132 2.53 6.34 -8.61
CA ILE A 132 1.43 6.93 -7.87
C ILE A 132 1.92 8.19 -7.15
N ASN A 133 1.31 9.32 -7.50
CA ASN A 133 1.39 10.54 -6.71
C ASN A 133 0.18 10.60 -5.76
N VAL A 134 0.41 10.27 -4.50
CA VAL A 134 -0.64 10.16 -3.49
C VAL A 134 -1.28 11.51 -3.13
N TYR A 135 -0.56 12.62 -3.29
CA TYR A 135 -1.08 13.97 -3.06
C TYR A 135 -2.19 14.37 -4.03
N LYS A 136 -2.36 13.63 -5.14
CA LYS A 136 -3.43 13.89 -6.11
C LYS A 136 -4.82 13.63 -5.52
N ASP A 137 -4.93 12.60 -4.69
CA ASP A 137 -6.22 12.12 -4.16
C ASP A 137 -6.31 12.25 -2.63
N LEU A 138 -5.18 12.37 -1.92
CA LEU A 138 -5.11 12.32 -0.47
C LEU A 138 -4.35 13.53 0.12
N ILE A 139 -4.68 13.84 1.38
CA ILE A 139 -3.89 14.73 2.22
C ILE A 139 -2.89 13.87 2.99
N CYS A 140 -1.59 14.17 2.86
CA CYS A 140 -0.52 13.38 3.44
C CYS A 140 0.36 14.22 4.38
N ASN A 141 0.93 13.54 5.38
CA ASN A 141 2.04 14.05 6.16
C ASN A 141 3.34 13.42 5.66
N ILE A 142 4.46 14.11 5.86
CA ILE A 142 5.82 13.67 5.55
C ILE A 142 6.69 13.79 6.80
N ALA A 143 7.86 13.16 6.77
CA ALA A 143 8.93 13.47 7.72
C ALA A 143 9.29 14.96 7.61
N ASP A 144 9.64 15.58 8.74
CA ASP A 144 10.08 16.98 8.80
C ASP A 144 11.50 17.18 8.24
#